data_AF-A0A7T1MCX4-F1
#
_entry.id   AF-A0A7T1MCX4-F1
#
_cell.length_a   1.000
_cell.length_b   1.000
_cell.length_c   1.000
_cell.angle_alpha   90.00
_cell.angle_beta   90.00
_cell.angle_gamma   90.00
#
_symmetry.space_group_name_H-M   'P 1'
#
loop_
_entity.id
_entity.type
_entity.pdbx_description
1 polymer ?
#
loop_
_entity_poly.entity_id
_entity_poly.type
_entity_poly.pdbx_seq_one_letter_code
_entity_poly.pdbx_strand_id
1 'polypeptide(L)'
;MAKPLVLSSTGKLGWHRQPGVGAHPAMPVADREPLPSSSAENDRLTAAAPRLAANLESLLRDMELLQAEEADRRDRVATPYVTSAQNLIDYLALRRQDLRPLQDELASLGLSSLGRCEASVRHSVENVHTILRRIGDLPEIPPPRSSGQAVDHRGGAEAVARNAARLLGAPIDLEDASILVTLPVAAATNPKLVEDLLEAGMTIARINAAHDDVPVWEQMVHNVRQASAATGRPCRITMDLAGPKLRTGPLQPASPVLSAKPRRDACGRLCEPAQILLVPVQAGQTHQATASARGVDAVIPFVGDGWKALQPGTALRGIDASGRQRTLRVRRLGPEGLWTTATHHWHFTPGLRLLVEKPRLELRIDALPAQDGCLLLRPGDHLRLTDACDHGRPAVIDAEGHVLKPAQIGCTLPGVFCQVEPGQRIAFDDGRIGGVIVSANRECLLVKITNAGSRGSR
;
A
#
# COMPACT_ATOMS: atom_id res chain seq x y z
N MET A 1 -31.30 1.34 23.18
CA MET A 1 -31.68 2.75 23.44
C MET A 1 -30.52 3.63 23.00
N ALA A 2 -30.85 4.64 22.20
CA ALA A 2 -29.94 5.41 21.36
C ALA A 2 -29.13 6.45 22.16
N LYS A 3 -27.87 6.69 21.73
CA LYS A 3 -27.13 7.93 22.05
C LYS A 3 -27.60 9.04 21.10
N PRO A 4 -27.86 10.27 21.58
CA PRO A 4 -28.16 11.37 20.68
C PRO A 4 -26.89 11.98 20.09
N LEU A 5 -27.04 12.36 18.82
CA LEU A 5 -26.18 13.24 18.03
C LEU A 5 -26.29 14.67 18.58
N VAL A 6 -25.18 15.40 18.72
CA VAL A 6 -25.21 16.87 18.76
C VAL A 6 -24.16 17.40 17.81
N LEU A 7 -24.64 18.10 16.79
CA LEU A 7 -23.90 18.95 15.86
C LEU A 7 -23.75 20.33 16.52
N SER A 8 -22.59 20.97 16.40
CA SER A 8 -22.50 22.43 16.58
C SER A 8 -21.65 23.06 15.49
N SER A 9 -22.29 24.01 14.83
CA SER A 9 -21.85 24.83 13.70
C SER A 9 -20.88 25.94 14.09
N THR A 10 -19.96 26.23 13.16
CA THR A 10 -19.39 27.54 12.79
C THR A 10 -19.42 28.68 13.82
N GLY A 11 -18.23 29.13 14.22
CA GLY A 11 -18.01 30.44 14.82
C GLY A 11 -16.63 30.97 14.48
N LYS A 12 -16.54 31.80 13.43
CA LYS A 12 -15.39 32.68 13.17
C LYS A 12 -15.25 33.64 14.34
N LEU A 13 -14.07 33.72 14.95
CA LEU A 13 -13.72 34.79 15.90
C LEU A 13 -12.53 35.56 15.34
N GLY A 14 -12.85 36.76 14.85
CA GLY A 14 -11.89 37.76 14.40
C GLY A 14 -11.15 38.38 15.57
N TRP A 15 -9.91 38.78 15.30
CA TRP A 15 -9.03 39.47 16.24
C TRP A 15 -9.39 40.96 16.28
N HIS A 16 -10.11 41.38 17.32
CA HIS A 16 -10.21 42.80 17.67
C HIS A 16 -9.14 43.16 18.71
N ARG A 17 -8.18 44.01 18.30
CA ARG A 17 -7.33 44.78 19.22
C ARG A 17 -8.14 45.95 19.77
N GLN A 18 -8.16 46.12 21.09
CA GLN A 18 -8.28 47.43 21.73
C GLN A 18 -7.39 47.52 22.98
N PRO A 19 -6.95 48.75 23.35
CA PRO A 19 -5.87 49.01 24.31
C PRO A 19 -6.38 49.37 25.72
N GLY A 20 -5.52 49.29 26.73
CA GLY A 20 -5.67 50.08 27.95
C GLY A 20 -5.60 49.31 29.28
N VAL A 21 -4.39 49.30 29.85
CA VAL A 21 -3.99 49.36 31.28
C VAL A 21 -5.10 49.17 32.34
N GLY A 22 -4.94 48.11 33.14
CA GLY A 22 -5.48 47.98 34.48
C GLY A 22 -4.51 47.17 35.34
N ALA A 23 -3.96 47.79 36.38
CA ALA A 23 -3.00 47.17 37.29
C ALA A 23 -3.66 46.02 38.08
N HIS A 24 -3.15 44.80 37.91
CA HIS A 24 -3.51 43.66 38.75
C HIS A 24 -2.55 43.56 39.96
N PRO A 25 -3.06 43.24 41.17
CA PRO A 25 -2.23 43.10 42.35
C PRO A 25 -1.32 41.86 42.21
N ALA A 26 -0.07 42.02 42.64
CA ALA A 26 0.95 40.97 42.61
C ALA A 26 0.48 39.73 43.38
N MET A 27 0.37 38.60 42.67
CA MET A 27 0.26 37.29 43.29
C MET A 27 1.62 36.89 43.88
N PRO A 28 1.66 36.23 45.04
CA PRO A 28 2.91 35.75 45.61
C PRO A 28 3.52 34.69 44.69
N VAL A 29 4.79 34.89 44.34
CA VAL A 29 5.61 33.94 43.59
C VAL A 29 5.76 32.69 44.46
N ALA A 30 4.99 31.65 44.17
CA ALA A 30 5.27 30.32 44.67
C ALA A 30 6.61 29.86 44.09
N ASP A 31 7.45 29.30 44.94
CA ASP A 31 8.78 28.75 44.63
C ASP A 31 8.75 27.96 43.31
N ARG A 32 9.26 28.57 42.24
CA ARG A 32 9.63 27.83 41.04
C ARG A 32 10.92 27.11 41.36
N GLU A 33 10.92 25.78 41.19
CA GLU A 33 12.15 25.00 41.17
C GLU A 33 13.19 25.72 40.29
N PRO A 34 14.46 25.83 40.73
CA PRO A 34 15.48 26.50 39.94
C PRO A 34 15.63 25.77 38.60
N LEU A 35 15.53 26.52 37.50
CA LEU A 35 15.95 26.06 36.19
C LEU A 35 17.39 25.50 36.33
N PRO A 36 17.71 24.36 35.71
CA PRO A 36 19.07 23.82 35.75
C PRO A 36 20.06 24.91 35.32
N SER A 37 21.14 25.08 36.07
CA SER A 37 22.15 26.10 35.77
C SER A 37 22.72 25.84 34.38
N SER A 38 22.89 26.89 33.57
CA SER A 38 23.47 26.82 32.22
C SER A 38 24.84 26.12 32.16
N SER A 39 25.52 26.01 33.31
CA SER A 39 26.76 25.25 33.47
C SER A 39 26.55 23.74 33.24
N ALA A 40 25.51 23.13 33.80
CA ALA A 40 25.32 21.69 33.76
C ALA A 40 24.96 21.17 32.35
N GLU A 41 24.22 21.96 31.57
CA GLU A 41 23.94 21.65 30.16
C GLU A 41 25.18 21.82 29.28
N ASN A 42 25.96 22.87 29.53
CA ASN A 42 27.21 23.10 28.81
C ASN A 42 28.25 21.99 29.11
N ASP A 43 28.30 21.52 30.35
CA ASP A 43 29.17 20.40 30.76
C ASP A 43 28.77 19.09 30.07
N ARG A 44 27.46 18.81 29.95
CA ARG A 44 26.95 17.63 29.21
C ARG A 44 27.30 17.68 27.73
N LEU A 45 27.11 18.82 27.08
CA LEU A 45 27.43 19.02 25.67
C LEU A 45 28.94 18.86 25.43
N THR A 46 29.77 19.45 26.29
CA THR A 46 31.24 19.36 26.20
C THR A 46 31.71 17.92 26.41
N ALA A 47 31.14 17.19 27.36
CA ALA A 47 31.46 15.79 27.61
C ALA A 47 31.02 14.85 26.46
N ALA A 48 29.87 15.10 25.84
CA ALA A 48 29.36 14.28 24.74
C ALA A 48 30.03 14.59 23.38
N ALA A 49 30.58 15.81 23.23
CA ALA A 49 31.05 16.33 21.96
C ALA A 49 32.09 15.44 21.24
N PRO A 50 33.13 14.89 21.91
CA PRO A 50 34.12 14.04 21.23
C PRO A 50 33.52 12.76 20.64
N ARG A 51 32.62 12.09 21.38
CA ARG A 51 31.97 10.86 20.90
C ARG A 51 31.01 11.14 19.74
N LEU A 52 30.21 12.21 19.84
CA LEU A 52 29.30 12.60 18.77
C LEU A 52 30.06 13.04 17.51
N ALA A 53 31.17 13.76 17.67
CA ALA A 53 32.05 14.12 16.56
C ALA A 53 32.59 12.86 15.87
N ALA A 54 33.07 11.86 16.63
CA ALA A 54 33.53 10.59 16.07
C ALA A 54 32.43 9.82 15.31
N ASN A 55 31.18 9.85 15.81
CA ASN A 55 30.04 9.25 15.12
C ASN A 55 29.77 9.94 13.76
N LEU A 56 29.77 11.28 13.74
CA LEU A 56 29.59 12.03 12.50
C LEU A 56 30.78 11.86 11.54
N GLU A 57 32.00 11.75 12.05
CA GLU A 57 33.18 11.45 11.25
C GLU A 57 33.07 10.08 10.57
N SER A 58 32.56 9.06 11.28
CA SER A 58 32.27 7.76 10.68
C SER A 58 31.23 7.87 9.56
N LEU A 59 30.18 8.66 9.75
CA LEU A 59 29.17 8.89 8.70
C LEU A 59 29.77 9.59 7.47
N LEU A 60 30.66 10.58 7.66
CA LEU A 60 31.33 11.26 6.56
C LEU A 60 32.24 10.30 5.76
N ARG A 61 32.96 9.40 6.44
CA ARG A 61 33.75 8.35 5.77
C ARG A 61 32.89 7.39 4.97
N ASP A 62 31.74 6.98 5.51
CA ASP A 62 30.79 6.13 4.79
C ASP A 62 30.24 6.82 3.53
N MET A 63 29.97 8.13 3.61
CA MET A 63 29.58 8.94 2.45
C MET A 63 30.69 8.97 1.39
N GLU A 64 31.94 9.19 1.78
CA GLU A 64 33.09 9.19 0.86
C GLU A 64 33.29 7.84 0.18
N LEU A 65 33.19 6.75 0.93
CA LEU A 65 33.28 5.39 0.40
C LEU A 65 32.20 5.15 -0.66
N LEU A 66 30.94 5.48 -0.34
CA LEU A 66 29.83 5.27 -1.28
C LEU A 66 29.92 6.18 -2.52
N GLN A 67 30.45 7.41 -2.39
CA GLN A 67 30.74 8.28 -3.53
C GLN A 67 31.77 7.67 -4.48
N ALA A 68 32.76 6.95 -3.95
CA ALA A 68 33.75 6.26 -4.76
C ALA A 68 33.15 5.01 -5.44
N GLU A 69 32.37 4.22 -4.69
CA GLU A 69 31.66 3.03 -5.21
C GLU A 69 30.70 3.37 -6.37
N GLU A 70 30.00 4.50 -6.27
CA GLU A 70 28.97 4.92 -7.23
C GLU A 70 29.49 5.91 -8.29
N ALA A 71 30.80 6.12 -8.39
CA ALA A 71 31.40 7.10 -9.31
C ALA A 71 30.96 6.89 -10.77
N ASP A 72 31.03 5.65 -11.27
CA ASP A 72 30.61 5.30 -12.64
C ASP A 72 29.14 5.63 -12.91
N ARG A 73 28.26 5.47 -11.91
CA ARG A 73 26.84 5.78 -12.06
C ARG A 73 26.61 7.28 -12.03
N ARG A 74 27.29 7.99 -11.13
CA ARG A 74 27.26 9.45 -11.04
C ARG A 74 27.70 10.11 -12.35
N ASP A 75 28.74 9.59 -12.99
CA ASP A 75 29.29 10.16 -14.22
C ASP A 75 28.37 9.97 -15.44
N ARG A 76 27.38 9.06 -15.35
CA ARG A 76 26.31 8.87 -16.35
C ARG A 76 25.10 9.78 -16.12
N VAL A 77 25.04 10.51 -15.01
CA VAL A 77 23.94 11.41 -14.70
C VAL A 77 24.02 12.65 -15.59
N ALA A 78 22.87 13.09 -16.11
CA ALA A 78 22.82 14.32 -16.90
C ALA A 78 23.32 15.53 -16.08
N THR A 79 24.10 16.40 -16.72
CA THR A 79 24.82 17.53 -16.08
C THR A 79 24.00 18.35 -15.08
N PRO A 80 22.72 18.71 -15.33
CA PRO A 80 21.94 19.49 -14.38
C PRO A 80 21.65 18.80 -13.03
N TYR A 81 21.82 17.48 -12.95
CA TYR A 81 21.48 16.67 -11.78
C TYR A 81 22.69 16.06 -11.07
N VAL A 82 23.91 16.33 -11.53
CA VAL A 82 25.14 15.75 -10.93
C VAL A 82 25.23 16.05 -9.43
N THR A 83 24.99 17.30 -9.04
CA THR A 83 25.05 17.69 -7.63
C THR A 83 23.90 17.08 -6.81
N SER A 84 22.71 16.93 -7.40
CA SER A 84 21.61 16.23 -6.75
C SER A 84 21.90 14.73 -6.59
N ALA A 85 22.57 14.11 -7.57
CA ALA A 85 23.01 12.72 -7.50
C ALA A 85 24.09 12.53 -6.42
N GLN A 86 25.05 13.45 -6.29
CA GLN A 86 26.02 13.45 -5.20
C GLN A 86 25.31 13.52 -3.84
N ASN A 87 24.39 14.47 -3.66
CA ASN A 87 23.62 14.58 -2.42
C ASN A 87 22.75 13.34 -2.15
N LEU A 88 22.19 12.71 -3.19
CA LEU A 88 21.44 11.46 -3.06
C LEU A 88 22.36 10.30 -2.60
N ILE A 89 23.57 10.20 -3.11
CA ILE A 89 24.55 9.21 -2.66
C ILE A 89 24.88 9.43 -1.17
N ASP A 90 25.12 10.66 -0.76
CA ASP A 90 25.37 11.01 0.65
C ASP A 90 24.14 10.69 1.53
N TYR A 91 22.93 10.97 1.02
CA TYR A 91 21.66 10.59 1.68
C TYR A 91 21.53 9.08 1.85
N LEU A 92 21.88 8.29 0.82
CA LEU A 92 21.83 6.83 0.88
C LEU A 92 22.81 6.28 1.90
N ALA A 93 24.04 6.82 1.98
CA ALA A 93 25.00 6.46 3.02
C ALA A 93 24.45 6.77 4.41
N LEU A 94 23.87 7.96 4.61
CA LEU A 94 23.23 8.35 5.86
C LEU A 94 22.11 7.38 6.28
N ARG A 95 21.32 6.89 5.31
CA ARG A 95 20.17 5.97 5.55
C ARG A 95 20.57 4.50 5.72
N ARG A 96 21.83 4.13 5.53
CA ARG A 96 22.34 2.76 5.82
C ARG A 96 22.46 2.50 7.33
N GLN A 97 22.47 3.54 8.15
CA GLN A 97 22.57 3.44 9.60
C GLN A 97 21.25 3.79 10.30
N ASP A 98 21.02 3.24 11.49
CA ASP A 98 19.94 3.69 12.36
C ASP A 98 20.35 4.98 13.06
N LEU A 99 19.86 6.10 12.55
CA LEU A 99 20.22 7.43 13.06
C LEU A 99 19.46 7.82 14.33
N ARG A 100 18.35 7.15 14.68
CA ARG A 100 17.45 7.60 15.76
C ARG A 100 18.19 7.89 17.07
N PRO A 101 19.09 7.01 17.56
CA PRO A 101 19.84 7.30 18.79
C PRO A 101 20.70 8.56 18.69
N LEU A 102 21.34 8.78 17.53
CA LEU A 102 22.16 9.96 17.27
C LEU A 102 21.30 11.23 17.16
N GLN A 103 20.15 11.16 16.47
CA GLN A 103 19.25 12.30 16.29
C GLN A 103 18.62 12.74 17.61
N ASP A 104 18.19 11.78 18.42
CA ASP A 104 17.61 12.02 19.75
C ASP A 104 18.65 12.68 20.65
N GLU A 105 19.89 12.20 20.62
CA GLU A 105 20.98 12.76 21.42
C GLU A 105 21.35 14.18 20.97
N LEU A 106 21.54 14.41 19.66
CA LEU A 106 21.83 15.74 19.12
C LEU A 106 20.71 16.74 19.50
N ALA A 107 19.45 16.34 19.35
CA ALA A 107 18.30 17.17 19.72
C ALA A 107 18.26 17.48 21.23
N SER A 108 18.56 16.48 22.08
CA SER A 108 18.61 16.66 23.53
C SER A 108 19.69 17.64 24.00
N LEU A 109 20.73 17.82 23.17
CA LEU A 109 21.84 18.75 23.41
C LEU A 109 21.65 20.10 22.69
N GLY A 110 20.47 20.36 22.10
CA GLY A 110 20.16 21.61 21.42
C GLY A 110 20.83 21.78 20.04
N LEU A 111 21.42 20.71 19.50
CA LEU A 111 22.01 20.69 18.17
C LEU A 111 20.97 20.30 17.10
N SER A 112 21.31 20.56 15.83
CA SER A 112 20.50 20.07 14.72
C SER A 112 20.44 18.54 14.74
N SER A 113 19.24 17.98 14.79
CA SER A 113 19.01 16.53 14.72
C SER A 113 19.27 15.93 13.34
N LEU A 114 19.67 16.74 12.36
CA LEU A 114 19.80 16.35 10.95
C LEU A 114 18.48 15.85 10.33
N GLY A 115 17.33 16.02 10.98
CA GLY A 115 16.03 15.55 10.49
C GLY A 115 15.44 16.33 9.31
N ARG A 116 16.15 17.35 8.81
CA ARG A 116 15.78 18.16 7.63
C ARG A 116 16.96 18.38 6.68
N CYS A 117 17.94 17.47 6.70
CA CYS A 117 19.16 17.62 5.92
C CYS A 117 19.06 17.10 4.48
N GLU A 118 17.90 16.61 4.04
CA GLU A 118 17.73 15.85 2.78
C GLU A 118 18.19 16.63 1.54
N ALA A 119 18.08 17.95 1.56
CA ALA A 119 18.50 18.81 0.46
C ALA A 119 20.01 19.13 0.44
N SER A 120 20.71 18.87 1.53
CA SER A 120 22.12 19.27 1.75
C SER A 120 22.77 18.40 2.83
N VAL A 121 22.84 17.09 2.59
CA VAL A 121 23.17 16.08 3.61
C VAL A 121 24.58 16.27 4.14
N ARG A 122 25.58 16.18 3.26
CA ARG A 122 27.00 16.31 3.61
C ARG A 122 27.29 17.62 4.33
N HIS A 123 26.82 18.74 3.78
CA HIS A 123 26.99 20.05 4.38
C HIS A 123 26.42 20.13 5.81
N SER A 124 25.26 19.53 6.04
CA SER A 124 24.62 19.52 7.36
C SER A 124 25.40 18.68 8.37
N VAL A 125 25.90 17.51 7.95
CA VAL A 125 26.75 16.65 8.79
C VAL A 125 28.08 17.32 9.09
N GLU A 126 28.74 17.91 8.09
CA GLU A 126 30.00 18.65 8.24
C GLU A 126 29.84 19.85 9.21
N ASN A 127 28.73 20.57 9.13
CA ASN A 127 28.46 21.71 10.02
C ASN A 127 28.31 21.26 11.48
N VAL A 128 27.48 20.24 11.76
CA VAL A 128 27.29 19.74 13.12
C VAL A 128 28.58 19.12 13.64
N HIS A 129 29.31 18.38 12.81
CA HIS A 129 30.64 17.84 13.12
C HIS A 129 31.61 18.96 13.51
N THR A 130 31.69 20.03 12.73
CA THR A 130 32.57 21.18 13.01
C THR A 130 32.21 21.86 14.33
N ILE A 131 30.91 22.04 14.61
CA ILE A 131 30.44 22.62 15.87
C ILE A 131 30.86 21.74 17.07
N LEU A 132 30.62 20.43 16.98
CA LEU A 132 30.98 19.47 18.04
C LEU A 132 32.49 19.44 18.28
N ARG A 133 33.31 19.48 17.22
CA ARG A 133 34.77 19.54 17.37
C ARG A 133 35.22 20.79 18.14
N ARG A 134 34.63 21.94 17.84
CA ARG A 134 34.93 23.20 18.54
C ARG A 134 34.52 23.15 20.01
N ILE A 135 33.34 22.60 20.30
CA ILE A 135 32.86 22.48 21.69
C ILE A 135 33.72 21.49 22.48
N GLY A 136 34.13 20.38 21.85
CA GLY A 136 34.97 19.36 22.47
C GLY A 136 36.47 19.67 22.48
N ASP A 137 36.88 20.89 22.10
CA ASP A 137 38.28 21.31 21.98
C ASP A 137 39.16 20.31 21.20
N LEU A 138 38.58 19.72 20.15
CA LEU A 138 39.27 18.76 19.29
C LEU A 138 40.14 19.50 18.27
N PRO A 139 41.27 18.90 17.83
CA PRO A 139 42.16 19.52 16.85
C PRO A 139 41.41 20.02 15.61
N GLU A 140 41.68 21.24 15.16
CA GLU A 140 41.09 21.72 13.92
C GLU A 140 41.52 20.84 12.76
N ILE A 141 40.54 20.32 12.03
CA ILE A 141 40.76 19.69 10.73
C ILE A 141 40.51 20.81 9.70
N PRO A 142 41.42 21.04 8.75
CA PRO A 142 41.14 21.95 7.65
C PRO A 142 39.81 21.56 7.01
N PRO A 143 38.94 22.52 6.63
CA PRO A 143 37.71 22.18 5.94
C PRO A 143 38.06 21.29 4.73
N PRO A 144 37.32 20.17 4.52
CA PRO A 144 37.60 19.29 3.40
C PRO A 144 37.62 20.13 2.12
N ARG A 145 38.66 19.94 1.29
CA ARG A 145 38.94 20.75 0.08
C ARG A 145 37.84 20.66 -1.01
N SER A 146 36.73 20.01 -0.72
CA SER A 146 35.49 19.91 -1.49
C SER A 146 34.52 21.07 -1.27
N SER A 147 34.92 22.14 -0.56
CA SER A 147 34.11 23.33 -0.22
C SER A 147 33.60 24.18 -1.41
N GLY A 148 33.68 23.68 -2.65
CA GLY A 148 33.02 24.24 -3.84
C GLY A 148 32.05 23.29 -4.55
N GLN A 149 31.85 22.06 -4.05
CA GLN A 149 31.02 21.03 -4.72
C GLN A 149 29.78 20.61 -3.92
N ALA A 150 29.81 20.67 -2.58
CA ALA A 150 28.65 20.32 -1.77
C ALA A 150 27.60 21.44 -1.81
N VAL A 151 26.32 21.08 -2.02
CA VAL A 151 25.22 22.04 -1.93
C VAL A 151 25.03 22.45 -0.48
N ASP A 152 25.06 23.75 -0.22
CA ASP A 152 24.70 24.30 1.08
C ASP A 152 23.17 24.21 1.29
N HIS A 153 22.72 24.53 2.51
CA HIS A 153 21.30 24.42 2.85
C HIS A 153 20.41 25.29 1.93
N ARG A 154 20.89 26.48 1.56
CA ARG A 154 20.14 27.41 0.73
C ARG A 154 20.05 26.93 -0.71
N GLY A 155 21.18 26.57 -1.31
CA GLY A 155 21.24 26.03 -2.67
C GLY A 155 20.44 24.72 -2.80
N GLY A 156 20.41 23.90 -1.74
CA GLY A 156 19.63 22.66 -1.69
C GLY A 156 18.14 22.96 -1.76
N ALA A 157 17.67 23.87 -0.90
CA ALA A 157 16.28 24.30 -0.88
C ALA A 157 15.86 24.95 -2.22
N GLU A 158 16.70 25.81 -2.80
CA GLU A 158 16.45 26.43 -4.10
C GLU A 158 16.39 25.40 -5.25
N ALA A 159 17.25 24.38 -5.22
CA ALA A 159 17.22 23.29 -6.19
C ALA A 159 15.95 22.44 -6.08
N VAL A 160 15.51 22.12 -4.86
CA VAL A 160 14.25 21.42 -4.60
C VAL A 160 13.07 22.24 -5.11
N ALA A 161 13.00 23.53 -4.76
CA ALA A 161 11.91 24.42 -5.19
C ALA A 161 11.85 24.54 -6.72
N ARG A 162 13.00 24.73 -7.38
CA ARG A 162 13.10 24.80 -8.84
C ARG A 162 12.64 23.51 -9.51
N ASN A 163 13.08 22.35 -9.00
CA ASN A 163 12.70 21.05 -9.53
C ASN A 163 11.21 20.76 -9.31
N ALA A 164 10.67 21.11 -8.13
CA ALA A 164 9.24 21.01 -7.83
C ALA A 164 8.42 21.88 -8.80
N ALA A 165 8.80 23.14 -9.01
CA ALA A 165 8.11 24.01 -9.97
C ALA A 165 8.18 23.48 -11.41
N ARG A 166 9.32 22.92 -11.82
CA ARG A 166 9.49 22.31 -13.15
C ARG A 166 8.61 21.08 -13.34
N LEU A 167 8.46 20.24 -12.31
CA LEU A 167 7.70 18.99 -12.38
C LEU A 167 6.20 19.25 -12.15
N LEU A 168 5.87 19.84 -11.01
CA LEU A 168 4.52 20.00 -10.47
C LEU A 168 3.82 21.28 -10.93
N GLY A 169 4.56 22.23 -11.51
CA GLY A 169 4.07 23.55 -11.87
C GLY A 169 4.34 24.59 -10.80
N ALA A 170 4.26 25.87 -11.18
CA ALA A 170 4.32 26.95 -10.21
C ALA A 170 3.11 26.83 -9.27
N PRO A 171 3.31 26.96 -7.94
CA PRO A 171 2.18 27.04 -7.04
C PRO A 171 1.34 28.28 -7.41
N ILE A 172 0.03 28.16 -7.26
CA ILE A 172 -0.91 29.25 -7.59
C ILE A 172 -0.65 30.45 -6.66
N ASP A 173 -0.32 30.17 -5.39
CA ASP A 173 0.13 31.14 -4.39
C ASP A 173 1.28 30.55 -3.53
N LEU A 174 2.12 31.42 -2.93
CA LEU A 174 3.30 31.02 -2.13
C LEU A 174 2.96 30.18 -0.89
N GLU A 175 1.71 30.22 -0.43
CA GLU A 175 1.23 29.49 0.76
C GLU A 175 0.46 28.21 0.41
N ASP A 176 0.12 27.99 -0.87
CA ASP A 176 -0.74 26.88 -1.29
C ASP A 176 0.05 25.68 -1.80
N ALA A 177 -0.23 24.51 -1.21
CA ALA A 177 0.29 23.25 -1.68
C ALA A 177 -0.40 22.81 -2.98
N SER A 178 0.38 22.29 -3.93
CA SER A 178 -0.19 21.65 -5.13
C SER A 178 -0.96 20.38 -4.76
N ILE A 179 -2.18 20.25 -5.28
CA ILE A 179 -3.04 19.07 -5.07
C ILE A 179 -2.93 18.15 -6.27
N LEU A 180 -2.24 17.03 -6.07
CA LEU A 180 -2.10 15.97 -7.05
C LEU A 180 -3.13 14.87 -6.82
N VAL A 181 -3.99 14.62 -7.81
CA VAL A 181 -5.03 13.61 -7.76
C VAL A 181 -4.72 12.51 -8.76
N THR A 182 -4.72 11.26 -8.31
CA THR A 182 -4.63 10.10 -9.21
C THR A 182 -5.98 9.85 -9.84
N LEU A 183 -6.07 9.95 -11.15
CA LEU A 183 -7.34 9.81 -11.86
C LEU A 183 -7.79 8.34 -11.84
N PRO A 184 -9.06 8.06 -11.45
CA PRO A 184 -9.65 6.74 -11.63
C PRO A 184 -10.02 6.51 -13.10
N VAL A 185 -10.17 5.25 -13.52
CA VAL A 185 -10.64 4.87 -14.88
C VAL A 185 -11.92 5.61 -15.30
N ALA A 186 -12.81 5.92 -14.34
CA ALA A 186 -14.04 6.68 -14.57
C ALA A 186 -13.79 8.10 -15.12
N ALA A 187 -12.62 8.69 -14.89
CA ALA A 187 -12.25 9.99 -15.44
C ALA A 187 -12.11 9.97 -16.98
N ALA A 188 -11.94 8.79 -17.60
CA ALA A 188 -11.98 8.66 -19.05
C ALA A 188 -13.42 8.77 -19.60
N THR A 189 -14.42 8.26 -18.89
CA THR A 189 -15.80 8.18 -19.42
C THR A 189 -16.74 9.22 -18.83
N ASN A 190 -16.33 9.91 -17.75
CA ASN A 190 -17.11 10.94 -17.09
C ASN A 190 -16.32 12.27 -17.04
N PRO A 191 -16.45 13.16 -18.04
CA PRO A 191 -15.80 14.46 -18.04
C PRO A 191 -16.21 15.35 -16.86
N LYS A 192 -17.45 15.22 -16.37
CA LYS A 192 -17.95 16.02 -15.24
C LYS A 192 -17.18 15.75 -13.95
N LEU A 193 -16.77 14.50 -13.73
CA LEU A 193 -15.89 14.16 -12.60
C LEU A 193 -14.60 14.98 -12.62
N VAL A 194 -14.01 15.20 -13.81
CA VAL A 194 -12.76 15.95 -13.94
C VAL A 194 -12.98 17.44 -13.66
N GLU A 195 -14.08 18.02 -14.12
CA GLU A 195 -14.47 19.40 -13.76
C GLU A 195 -14.63 19.55 -12.25
N ASP A 196 -15.38 18.65 -11.60
CA ASP A 196 -15.64 18.70 -10.16
C ASP A 196 -14.32 18.60 -9.35
N LEU A 197 -13.36 17.79 -9.81
CA LEU A 197 -12.03 17.71 -9.21
C LEU A 197 -11.24 19.01 -9.35
N LEU A 198 -11.32 19.71 -10.49
CA LEU A 198 -10.67 21.01 -10.69
C LEU A 198 -11.30 22.11 -9.83
N GLU A 199 -12.63 22.14 -9.75
CA GLU A 199 -13.37 23.07 -8.90
C GLU A 199 -13.02 22.87 -7.42
N ALA A 200 -12.84 21.61 -7.00
CA ALA A 200 -12.39 21.24 -5.66
C ALA A 200 -10.91 21.54 -5.36
N GLY A 201 -10.12 21.95 -6.36
CA GLY A 201 -8.74 22.43 -6.17
C GLY A 201 -7.64 21.54 -6.71
N MET A 202 -7.94 20.49 -7.48
CA MET A 202 -6.91 19.71 -8.18
C MET A 202 -6.05 20.62 -9.08
N THR A 203 -4.74 20.63 -8.85
CA THR A 203 -3.77 21.37 -9.70
C THR A 203 -2.97 20.43 -10.60
N ILE A 204 -2.94 19.13 -10.26
CA ILE A 204 -2.20 18.11 -11.02
C ILE A 204 -3.05 16.84 -11.14
N ALA A 205 -3.31 16.42 -12.37
CA ALA A 205 -3.88 15.12 -12.70
C ALA A 205 -2.74 14.11 -12.88
N ARG A 206 -2.65 13.09 -12.01
CA ARG A 206 -1.75 11.95 -12.14
C ARG A 206 -2.46 10.81 -12.87
N ILE A 207 -1.86 10.35 -13.96
CA ILE A 207 -2.23 9.12 -14.66
C ILE A 207 -1.21 8.05 -14.28
N ASN A 208 -1.67 7.01 -13.59
CA ASN A 208 -0.81 5.92 -13.13
C ASN A 208 -0.76 4.82 -14.20
N ALA A 209 0.30 4.81 -15.00
CA ALA A 209 0.50 3.89 -16.12
C ALA A 209 0.83 2.45 -15.69
N ALA A 210 0.75 2.12 -14.40
CA ALA A 210 0.73 0.74 -13.92
C ALA A 210 -0.63 0.05 -14.11
N HIS A 211 -1.66 0.81 -14.49
CA HIS A 211 -3.01 0.35 -14.73
C HIS A 211 -3.55 0.96 -16.04
N ASP A 212 -4.60 0.34 -16.57
CA ASP A 212 -5.26 0.75 -17.82
C ASP A 212 -4.33 0.75 -19.05
N ASP A 213 -4.78 1.33 -20.15
CA ASP A 213 -4.10 1.32 -21.44
C ASP A 213 -4.08 2.71 -22.11
N VAL A 214 -3.38 2.78 -23.25
CA VAL A 214 -3.16 4.03 -23.99
C VAL A 214 -4.48 4.76 -24.34
N PRO A 215 -5.51 4.10 -24.90
CA PRO A 215 -6.78 4.76 -25.20
C PRO A 215 -7.46 5.38 -23.96
N VAL A 216 -7.43 4.68 -22.81
CA VAL A 216 -8.00 5.20 -21.57
C VAL A 216 -7.23 6.44 -21.10
N TRP A 217 -5.90 6.40 -21.12
CA TRP A 217 -5.06 7.53 -20.73
C TRP A 217 -5.25 8.74 -21.65
N GLU A 218 -5.35 8.53 -22.97
CA GLU A 218 -5.63 9.59 -23.95
C GLU A 218 -6.95 10.29 -23.66
N GLN A 219 -8.00 9.51 -23.32
CA GLN A 219 -9.29 10.07 -22.98
C GLN A 219 -9.25 10.86 -21.65
N MET A 220 -8.53 10.37 -20.63
CA MET A 220 -8.30 11.14 -19.41
C MET A 220 -7.60 12.48 -19.71
N VAL A 221 -6.56 12.46 -20.54
CA VAL A 221 -5.83 13.66 -20.96
C VAL A 221 -6.77 14.65 -21.67
N HIS A 222 -7.61 14.15 -22.58
CA HIS A 222 -8.59 14.96 -23.29
C HIS A 222 -9.56 15.64 -22.32
N ASN A 223 -10.15 14.87 -21.40
CA ASN A 223 -11.12 15.38 -20.43
C ASN A 223 -10.49 16.40 -19.47
N VAL A 224 -9.24 16.20 -19.02
CA VAL A 224 -8.51 17.18 -18.19
C VAL A 224 -8.30 18.49 -18.94
N ARG A 225 -7.87 18.43 -20.21
CA ARG A 225 -7.65 19.64 -21.01
C ARG A 225 -8.96 20.38 -21.28
N GLN A 226 -10.04 19.65 -21.59
CA GLN A 226 -11.36 20.23 -21.81
C GLN A 226 -11.88 20.91 -20.53
N ALA A 227 -11.84 20.22 -19.40
CA ALA A 227 -12.30 20.74 -18.11
C ALA A 227 -11.46 21.94 -17.64
N SER A 228 -10.14 21.91 -17.86
CA SER A 228 -9.24 23.04 -17.58
C SER A 228 -9.60 24.28 -18.42
N ALA A 229 -9.91 24.09 -19.71
CA ALA A 229 -10.36 25.17 -20.58
C ALA A 229 -11.76 25.71 -20.19
N ALA A 230 -12.69 24.83 -19.82
CA ALA A 230 -14.05 25.22 -19.43
C ALA A 230 -14.10 25.97 -18.10
N THR A 231 -13.29 25.56 -17.12
CA THR A 231 -13.27 26.15 -15.77
C THR A 231 -12.30 27.33 -15.64
N GLY A 232 -11.39 27.52 -16.59
CA GLY A 232 -10.30 28.49 -16.50
C GLY A 232 -9.23 28.16 -15.46
N ARG A 233 -9.24 26.94 -14.92
CA ARG A 233 -8.32 26.49 -13.88
C ARG A 233 -7.17 25.69 -14.50
N PRO A 234 -5.90 26.12 -14.38
CA PRO A 234 -4.78 25.40 -14.95
C PRO A 234 -4.57 24.06 -14.22
N CYS A 235 -4.35 22.99 -14.97
CA CYS A 235 -4.05 21.68 -14.41
C CYS A 235 -2.93 21.00 -15.22
N ARG A 236 -1.88 20.56 -14.51
CA ARG A 236 -0.81 19.77 -15.13
C ARG A 236 -1.20 18.30 -15.19
N ILE A 237 -0.71 17.61 -16.21
CA ILE A 237 -0.86 16.17 -16.33
C ILE A 237 0.49 15.52 -16.09
N THR A 238 0.55 14.63 -15.09
CA THR A 238 1.74 13.83 -14.77
C THR A 238 1.49 12.38 -15.15
N MET A 239 2.34 11.85 -16.02
CA MET A 239 2.39 10.43 -16.33
C MET A 239 3.31 9.74 -15.32
N ASP A 240 2.74 8.92 -14.45
CA ASP A 240 3.49 8.09 -13.51
C ASP A 240 3.72 6.72 -14.14
N LEU A 241 4.96 6.49 -14.59
CA LEU A 241 5.35 5.25 -15.25
C LEU A 241 5.28 4.09 -14.27
N ALA A 242 4.86 2.92 -14.74
CA ALA A 242 4.83 1.72 -13.91
C ALA A 242 6.20 1.41 -13.28
N GLY A 243 7.29 1.71 -13.99
CA GLY A 243 8.64 1.37 -13.60
C GLY A 243 8.88 -0.15 -13.62
N PRO A 244 10.08 -0.62 -13.24
CA PRO A 244 10.42 -2.03 -13.16
C PRO A 244 9.79 -2.68 -11.91
N LYS A 245 8.45 -2.70 -11.84
CA LYS A 245 7.73 -3.30 -10.72
C LYS A 245 7.92 -4.81 -10.72
N LEU A 246 8.56 -5.31 -9.67
CA LEU A 246 8.54 -6.72 -9.31
C LEU A 246 7.13 -7.10 -8.88
N ARG A 247 6.43 -7.86 -9.73
CA ARG A 247 5.13 -8.45 -9.44
C ARG A 247 5.25 -9.95 -9.43
N THR A 248 4.35 -10.59 -8.72
CA THR A 248 4.18 -12.03 -8.78
C THR A 248 3.35 -12.42 -10.00
N GLY A 249 3.56 -13.63 -10.50
CA GLY A 249 2.69 -14.23 -11.50
C GLY A 249 1.29 -14.52 -10.95
N PRO A 250 0.34 -14.88 -11.82
CA PRO A 250 -1.02 -15.24 -11.42
C PRO A 250 -1.00 -16.46 -10.48
N LEU A 251 -2.03 -16.61 -9.64
CA LEU A 251 -2.21 -17.82 -8.83
C LEU A 251 -3.04 -18.87 -9.58
N GLN A 252 -2.91 -20.14 -9.22
CA GLN A 252 -3.78 -21.19 -9.72
C GLN A 252 -5.21 -20.89 -9.26
N PRO A 253 -6.19 -20.79 -10.17
CA PRO A 253 -7.55 -20.55 -9.76
C PRO A 253 -7.98 -21.61 -8.75
N ALA A 254 -8.61 -21.18 -7.66
CA ALA A 254 -9.16 -22.10 -6.70
C ALA A 254 -10.22 -22.97 -7.38
N SER A 255 -10.47 -24.17 -6.84
CA SER A 255 -11.63 -24.96 -7.26
C SER A 255 -12.86 -24.05 -7.22
N PRO A 256 -13.66 -23.97 -8.30
CA PRO A 256 -14.73 -22.99 -8.40
C PRO A 256 -15.86 -23.39 -7.45
N VAL A 257 -15.77 -22.92 -6.19
CA VAL A 257 -16.72 -23.22 -5.12
C VAL A 257 -17.41 -21.95 -4.68
N LEU A 258 -18.71 -21.84 -4.92
CA LEU A 258 -19.52 -20.79 -4.34
C LEU A 258 -20.11 -21.25 -3.01
N SER A 259 -20.10 -20.38 -2.01
CA SER A 259 -20.65 -20.69 -0.69
C SER A 259 -21.80 -19.77 -0.33
N ALA A 260 -22.80 -20.31 0.36
CA ALA A 260 -23.96 -19.56 0.84
C ALA A 260 -24.18 -19.88 2.31
N LYS A 261 -23.89 -18.91 3.18
CA LYS A 261 -23.86 -19.10 4.63
C LYS A 261 -25.06 -18.42 5.31
N PRO A 262 -25.91 -19.19 6.02
CA PRO A 262 -26.99 -18.60 6.79
C PRO A 262 -26.45 -17.85 8.01
N ARG A 263 -27.18 -16.82 8.46
CA ARG A 263 -26.83 -16.06 9.66
C ARG A 263 -27.40 -16.72 10.91
N ARG A 264 -26.56 -16.85 11.92
CA ARG A 264 -26.89 -17.46 13.23
C ARG A 264 -26.52 -16.51 14.36
N ASP A 265 -27.26 -16.57 15.46
CA ASP A 265 -26.97 -15.81 16.67
C ASP A 265 -25.75 -16.39 17.42
N ALA A 266 -25.36 -15.72 18.51
CA ALA A 266 -24.28 -16.16 19.39
C ALA A 266 -24.53 -17.55 20.01
N CYS A 267 -25.78 -17.99 20.10
CA CYS A 267 -26.20 -19.30 20.61
C CYS A 267 -26.29 -20.37 19.52
N GLY A 268 -25.96 -20.04 18.27
CA GLY A 268 -26.01 -20.95 17.12
C GLY A 268 -27.40 -21.18 16.51
N ARG A 269 -28.43 -20.44 16.94
CA ARG A 269 -29.80 -20.51 16.38
C ARG A 269 -29.87 -19.74 15.06
N LEU A 270 -30.69 -20.21 14.13
CA LEU A 270 -30.85 -19.59 12.81
C LEU A 270 -31.60 -18.25 12.94
N CYS A 271 -30.95 -17.15 12.54
CA CYS A 271 -31.58 -15.84 12.47
C CYS A 271 -32.15 -15.59 11.07
N GLU A 272 -31.32 -15.76 10.04
CA GLU A 272 -31.70 -15.50 8.65
C GLU A 272 -31.18 -16.64 7.77
N PRO A 273 -32.06 -17.31 6.99
CA PRO A 273 -31.62 -18.29 6.02
C PRO A 273 -30.91 -17.61 4.84
N ALA A 274 -29.87 -18.25 4.32
CA ALA A 274 -29.17 -17.73 3.14
C ALA A 274 -30.11 -17.75 1.93
N GLN A 275 -30.17 -16.64 1.20
CA GLN A 275 -30.94 -16.46 -0.02
C GLN A 275 -30.06 -16.81 -1.23
N ILE A 276 -30.51 -17.74 -2.08
CA ILE A 276 -29.72 -18.25 -3.20
C ILE A 276 -30.59 -18.20 -4.45
N LEU A 277 -30.08 -17.55 -5.50
CA LEU A 277 -30.75 -17.50 -6.80
C LEU A 277 -30.15 -18.57 -7.71
N LEU A 278 -30.94 -19.58 -8.09
CA LEU A 278 -30.53 -20.54 -9.11
C LEU A 278 -30.97 -20.03 -10.49
N VAL A 279 -30.03 -19.80 -11.39
CA VAL A 279 -30.27 -19.23 -12.72
C VAL A 279 -30.18 -20.34 -13.77
N PRO A 280 -31.22 -20.53 -14.60
CA PRO A 280 -31.17 -21.53 -15.67
C PRO A 280 -30.21 -21.09 -16.76
N VAL A 281 -29.29 -21.97 -17.17
CA VAL A 281 -28.35 -21.71 -18.26
C VAL A 281 -28.44 -22.79 -19.34
N GLN A 282 -28.16 -22.42 -20.59
CA GLN A 282 -27.93 -23.40 -21.65
C GLN A 282 -26.52 -23.96 -21.50
N ALA A 283 -26.37 -25.28 -21.61
CA ALA A 283 -25.09 -25.95 -21.43
C ALA A 283 -24.01 -25.34 -22.36
N GLY A 284 -22.93 -24.82 -21.78
CA GLY A 284 -21.80 -24.24 -22.51
C GLY A 284 -21.85 -22.73 -22.76
N GLN A 285 -22.84 -21.99 -22.24
CA GLN A 285 -22.81 -20.53 -22.23
C GLN A 285 -22.09 -19.98 -20.99
N THR A 286 -21.04 -19.19 -21.21
CA THR A 286 -20.33 -18.48 -20.15
C THR A 286 -21.22 -17.36 -19.60
N HIS A 287 -21.87 -17.59 -18.45
CA HIS A 287 -22.57 -16.52 -17.76
C HIS A 287 -21.56 -15.60 -17.06
N GLN A 288 -21.36 -14.40 -17.60
CA GLN A 288 -20.90 -13.28 -16.78
C GLN A 288 -22.00 -13.01 -15.77
N ALA A 289 -21.68 -13.13 -14.49
CA ALA A 289 -22.62 -12.85 -13.41
C ALA A 289 -23.14 -11.41 -13.60
N THR A 290 -24.39 -11.27 -14.03
CA THR A 290 -25.10 -10.00 -13.93
C THR A 290 -25.21 -9.70 -12.46
N ALA A 291 -24.30 -8.84 -11.99
CA ALA A 291 -24.29 -8.32 -10.65
C ALA A 291 -25.64 -7.67 -10.36
N SER A 292 -26.09 -7.83 -9.12
CA SER A 292 -27.11 -7.04 -8.41
C SER A 292 -28.59 -7.45 -8.44
N ALA A 293 -28.90 -8.74 -8.29
CA ALA A 293 -30.13 -9.11 -7.60
C ALA A 293 -30.01 -8.71 -6.11
N ARG A 294 -30.57 -7.57 -5.70
CA ARG A 294 -30.53 -7.10 -4.30
C ARG A 294 -31.14 -8.15 -3.36
N GLY A 295 -30.41 -8.51 -2.30
CA GLY A 295 -30.88 -9.43 -1.25
C GLY A 295 -30.62 -10.92 -1.51
N VAL A 296 -29.63 -11.26 -2.34
CA VAL A 296 -29.18 -12.64 -2.61
C VAL A 296 -27.75 -12.82 -2.10
N ASP A 297 -27.49 -13.92 -1.38
CA ASP A 297 -26.17 -14.28 -0.85
C ASP A 297 -25.31 -15.01 -1.89
N ALA A 298 -25.92 -15.74 -2.83
CA ALA A 298 -25.21 -16.40 -3.93
C ALA A 298 -26.09 -16.58 -5.18
N VAL A 299 -25.51 -16.38 -6.37
CA VAL A 299 -26.15 -16.66 -7.68
C VAL A 299 -25.47 -17.89 -8.29
N ILE A 300 -26.24 -18.94 -8.54
CA ILE A 300 -25.72 -20.25 -8.95
C ILE A 300 -26.35 -20.66 -10.30
N PRO A 301 -25.57 -20.79 -11.39
CA PRO A 301 -26.08 -21.31 -12.64
C PRO A 301 -26.40 -22.81 -12.57
N PHE A 302 -27.48 -23.24 -13.20
CA PHE A 302 -27.84 -24.66 -13.32
C PHE A 302 -28.38 -25.00 -14.71
N VAL A 303 -28.17 -26.26 -15.12
CA VAL A 303 -28.76 -26.89 -16.29
C VAL A 303 -29.81 -27.89 -15.82
N GLY A 304 -31.03 -27.80 -16.36
CA GLY A 304 -32.10 -28.74 -16.09
C GLY A 304 -33.46 -28.21 -16.51
N ASP A 305 -34.31 -29.10 -17.01
CA ASP A 305 -35.66 -28.76 -17.48
C ASP A 305 -36.73 -28.96 -16.39
N GLY A 306 -37.94 -28.47 -16.64
CA GLY A 306 -39.09 -28.68 -15.74
C GLY A 306 -39.08 -27.84 -14.46
N TRP A 307 -38.04 -27.03 -14.23
CA TRP A 307 -37.95 -26.16 -13.05
C TRP A 307 -39.07 -25.11 -12.96
N LYS A 308 -39.65 -24.72 -14.10
CA LYS A 308 -40.81 -23.80 -14.18
C LYS A 308 -42.09 -24.37 -13.55
N ALA A 309 -42.16 -25.69 -13.35
CA ALA A 309 -43.30 -26.36 -12.70
C ALA A 309 -43.16 -26.45 -11.17
N LEU A 310 -42.03 -25.99 -10.61
CA LEU A 310 -41.80 -26.01 -9.17
C LEU A 310 -42.72 -25.00 -8.45
N GLN A 311 -43.17 -25.37 -7.25
CA GLN A 311 -43.99 -24.50 -6.40
C GLN A 311 -43.15 -23.93 -5.24
N PRO A 312 -43.50 -22.74 -4.73
CA PRO A 312 -42.98 -22.27 -3.45
C PRO A 312 -43.12 -23.33 -2.35
N GLY A 313 -42.05 -23.52 -1.56
CA GLY A 313 -41.95 -24.56 -0.53
C GLY A 313 -41.31 -25.87 -0.99
N THR A 314 -41.12 -26.07 -2.30
CA THR A 314 -40.50 -27.31 -2.82
C THR A 314 -39.06 -27.48 -2.31
N ALA A 315 -38.71 -28.70 -1.91
CA ALA A 315 -37.40 -29.05 -1.39
C ALA A 315 -36.49 -29.61 -2.50
N LEU A 316 -35.34 -28.96 -2.71
CA LEU A 316 -34.25 -29.44 -3.57
C LEU A 316 -33.18 -30.07 -2.70
N ARG A 317 -32.90 -31.37 -2.87
CA ARG A 317 -31.94 -32.13 -2.07
C ARG A 317 -30.66 -32.37 -2.87
N GLY A 318 -29.50 -32.16 -2.25
CA GLY A 318 -28.22 -32.41 -2.89
C GLY A 318 -27.14 -32.74 -1.88
N ILE A 319 -26.00 -33.25 -2.37
CA ILE A 319 -24.80 -33.47 -1.57
C ILE A 319 -23.86 -32.31 -1.89
N ASP A 320 -23.46 -31.56 -0.86
CA ASP A 320 -22.53 -30.44 -1.02
C ASP A 320 -21.07 -30.92 -1.15
N ALA A 321 -20.15 -29.99 -1.45
CA ALA A 321 -18.72 -30.31 -1.54
C ALA A 321 -18.10 -30.85 -0.24
N SER A 322 -18.78 -30.72 0.90
CA SER A 322 -18.37 -31.30 2.19
C SER A 322 -18.84 -32.76 2.37
N GLY A 323 -19.48 -33.34 1.36
CA GLY A 323 -20.04 -34.69 1.39
C GLY A 323 -21.31 -34.82 2.22
N ARG A 324 -21.93 -33.69 2.61
CA ARG A 324 -23.11 -33.70 3.48
C ARG A 324 -24.36 -33.52 2.65
N GLN A 325 -25.39 -34.29 2.96
CA GLN A 325 -26.71 -34.11 2.37
C GLN A 325 -27.36 -32.84 2.94
N ARG A 326 -27.86 -32.00 2.04
CA ARG A 326 -28.45 -30.69 2.33
C ARG A 326 -29.73 -30.48 1.55
N THR A 327 -30.53 -29.52 1.99
CA THR A 327 -31.79 -29.17 1.33
C THR A 327 -31.91 -27.67 1.14
N LEU A 328 -32.23 -27.23 -0.08
CA LEU A 328 -32.68 -25.89 -0.41
C LEU A 328 -34.20 -25.88 -0.48
N ARG A 329 -34.83 -24.78 -0.09
CA ARG A 329 -36.29 -24.60 -0.23
C ARG A 329 -36.59 -23.47 -1.20
N VAL A 330 -37.42 -23.75 -2.20
CA VAL A 330 -37.91 -22.75 -3.15
C VAL A 330 -38.76 -21.72 -2.40
N ARG A 331 -38.43 -20.45 -2.51
CA ARG A 331 -39.18 -19.33 -1.94
C ARG A 331 -40.14 -18.74 -2.97
N ARG A 332 -39.65 -18.49 -4.19
CA ARG A 332 -40.44 -17.96 -5.31
C ARG A 332 -39.78 -18.30 -6.66
N LEU A 333 -40.58 -18.27 -7.71
CA LEU A 333 -40.10 -18.31 -9.09
C LEU A 333 -40.11 -16.89 -9.64
N GLY A 334 -39.04 -16.49 -10.30
CA GLY A 334 -38.93 -15.19 -10.96
C GLY A 334 -38.50 -15.34 -12.43
N PRO A 335 -38.55 -14.25 -13.21
CA PRO A 335 -38.09 -14.26 -14.60
C PRO A 335 -36.60 -14.61 -14.72
N GLU A 336 -35.81 -14.30 -13.68
CA GLU A 336 -34.37 -14.57 -13.62
C GLU A 336 -34.02 -16.01 -13.18
N GLY A 337 -34.97 -16.76 -12.61
CA GLY A 337 -34.73 -18.11 -12.11
C GLY A 337 -35.44 -18.45 -10.80
N LEU A 338 -34.90 -19.43 -10.08
CA LEU A 338 -35.45 -19.95 -8.83
C LEU A 338 -34.84 -19.24 -7.62
N TRP A 339 -35.67 -18.55 -6.85
CA TRP A 339 -35.24 -18.02 -5.56
C TRP A 339 -35.39 -19.10 -4.51
N THR A 340 -34.28 -19.47 -3.87
CA THR A 340 -34.22 -20.54 -2.88
C THR A 340 -33.63 -20.04 -1.56
N THR A 341 -33.85 -20.81 -0.50
CA THR A 341 -33.34 -20.52 0.83
C THR A 341 -32.63 -21.72 1.43
N ALA A 342 -31.56 -21.46 2.18
CA ALA A 342 -30.78 -22.47 2.87
C ALA A 342 -30.68 -22.19 4.37
N THR A 343 -30.93 -23.22 5.18
CA THR A 343 -30.80 -23.17 6.65
C THR A 343 -29.44 -23.66 7.15
N HIS A 344 -28.65 -24.23 6.25
CA HIS A 344 -27.30 -24.75 6.48
C HIS A 344 -26.32 -24.08 5.53
N HIS A 345 -25.03 -24.07 5.89
CA HIS A 345 -23.98 -23.62 5.00
C HIS A 345 -23.86 -24.57 3.80
N TRP A 346 -23.94 -24.02 2.59
CA TRP A 346 -23.80 -24.76 1.34
C TRP A 346 -22.47 -24.43 0.66
N HIS A 347 -21.86 -25.44 0.03
CA HIS A 347 -20.73 -25.32 -0.88
C HIS A 347 -21.11 -25.94 -2.21
N PHE A 348 -21.28 -25.10 -3.24
CA PHE A 348 -21.65 -25.51 -4.59
C PHE A 348 -20.40 -25.75 -5.42
N THR A 349 -20.36 -26.86 -6.16
CA THR A 349 -19.32 -27.20 -7.13
C THR A 349 -19.95 -27.49 -8.48
N PRO A 350 -19.23 -27.26 -9.61
CA PRO A 350 -19.70 -27.71 -10.91
C PRO A 350 -20.04 -29.19 -10.91
N GLY A 351 -21.16 -29.55 -11.53
CA GLY A 351 -21.65 -30.93 -11.59
C GLY A 351 -22.45 -31.40 -10.37
N LEU A 352 -22.60 -30.58 -9.32
CA LEU A 352 -23.47 -30.90 -8.18
C LEU A 352 -24.91 -31.12 -8.65
N ARG A 353 -25.57 -32.16 -8.14
CA ARG A 353 -26.94 -32.54 -8.52
C ARG A 353 -27.91 -32.16 -7.41
N LEU A 354 -28.96 -31.42 -7.77
CA LEU A 354 -30.10 -31.09 -6.94
C LEU A 354 -31.30 -31.90 -7.42
N LEU A 355 -31.75 -32.83 -6.58
CA LEU A 355 -32.89 -33.71 -6.81
C LEU A 355 -34.14 -33.12 -6.18
N VAL A 356 -35.24 -33.15 -6.93
CA VAL A 356 -36.59 -32.84 -6.42
C VAL A 356 -37.45 -34.09 -6.58
N GLU A 357 -38.20 -34.42 -5.54
CA GLU A 357 -39.01 -35.65 -5.51
C GLU A 357 -40.40 -35.48 -6.16
N LYS A 358 -40.99 -34.28 -6.09
CA LYS A 358 -42.33 -33.97 -6.60
C LYS A 358 -42.39 -32.55 -7.18
N PRO A 359 -42.39 -32.37 -8.51
CA PRO A 359 -42.17 -33.37 -9.56
C PRO A 359 -40.75 -33.98 -9.51
N ARG A 360 -40.58 -35.20 -10.02
CA ARG A 360 -39.26 -35.86 -10.08
C ARG A 360 -38.39 -35.16 -11.13
N LEU A 361 -37.45 -34.33 -10.68
CA LEU A 361 -36.52 -33.62 -11.57
C LEU A 361 -35.11 -33.53 -10.97
N GLU A 362 -34.11 -33.39 -11.83
CA GLU A 362 -32.70 -33.27 -11.50
C GLU A 362 -32.17 -31.97 -12.12
N LEU A 363 -31.65 -31.07 -11.28
CA LEU A 363 -30.98 -29.84 -11.70
C LEU A 363 -29.48 -30.00 -11.44
N ARG A 364 -28.65 -29.75 -12.45
CA ARG A 364 -27.20 -29.87 -12.33
C ARG A 364 -26.57 -28.48 -12.29
N ILE A 365 -25.74 -28.21 -11.30
CA ILE A 365 -24.98 -26.96 -11.22
C ILE A 365 -23.95 -26.91 -12.35
N ASP A 366 -23.93 -25.81 -13.09
CA ASP A 366 -23.02 -25.63 -14.23
C ASP A 366 -21.68 -25.01 -13.80
N ALA A 367 -20.86 -24.57 -14.76
CA ALA A 367 -19.63 -23.85 -14.53
C ALA A 367 -19.85 -22.65 -13.58
N LEU A 368 -19.13 -22.66 -12.47
CA LEU A 368 -19.09 -21.56 -11.50
C LEU A 368 -17.89 -20.66 -11.82
N PRO A 369 -17.96 -19.34 -11.53
CA PRO A 369 -16.85 -18.44 -11.77
C PRO A 369 -15.62 -18.93 -11.02
N ALA A 370 -14.49 -19.00 -11.73
CA ALA A 370 -13.20 -19.29 -11.12
C ALA A 370 -12.91 -18.21 -10.06
N GLN A 371 -12.58 -18.65 -8.85
CA GLN A 371 -12.10 -17.73 -7.80
C GLN A 371 -10.60 -17.62 -7.90
N ASP A 372 -10.09 -16.42 -7.57
CA ASP A 372 -8.66 -16.20 -7.46
C ASP A 372 -8.07 -17.21 -6.47
N GLY A 373 -6.97 -17.83 -6.89
CA GLY A 373 -6.19 -18.70 -6.02
C GLY A 373 -5.71 -17.97 -4.78
N CYS A 374 -5.29 -18.73 -3.78
CA CYS A 374 -4.67 -18.17 -2.59
C CYS A 374 -3.50 -19.06 -2.15
N LEU A 375 -2.37 -18.43 -1.82
CA LEU A 375 -1.23 -19.09 -1.20
C LEU A 375 -1.16 -18.70 0.27
N LEU A 376 -1.48 -19.64 1.14
CA LEU A 376 -1.30 -19.43 2.57
C LEU A 376 0.16 -19.73 2.95
N LEU A 377 0.88 -18.73 3.44
CA LEU A 377 2.28 -18.85 3.87
C LEU A 377 2.41 -18.57 5.37
N ARG A 378 3.16 -19.41 6.08
CA ARG A 378 3.43 -19.32 7.51
C ARG A 378 4.92 -19.11 7.77
N PRO A 379 5.30 -18.54 8.94
CA PRO A 379 6.70 -18.46 9.32
C PRO A 379 7.33 -19.87 9.37
N GLY A 380 8.48 -20.03 8.72
CA GLY A 380 9.17 -21.31 8.56
C GLY A 380 8.92 -22.00 7.21
N ASP A 381 7.87 -21.64 6.49
CA ASP A 381 7.58 -22.21 5.17
C ASP A 381 8.66 -21.81 4.17
N HIS A 382 8.83 -22.65 3.14
CA HIS A 382 9.66 -22.34 1.99
C HIS A 382 8.78 -22.01 0.79
N LEU A 383 9.04 -20.87 0.15
CA LEU A 383 8.39 -20.40 -1.07
C LEU A 383 9.41 -20.40 -2.21
N ARG A 384 9.02 -21.00 -3.33
CA ARG A 384 9.80 -21.04 -4.56
C ARG A 384 9.35 -19.94 -5.50
N LEU A 385 10.20 -18.95 -5.74
CA LEU A 385 9.98 -17.94 -6.77
C LEU A 385 10.57 -18.43 -8.08
N THR A 386 9.82 -18.42 -9.18
CA THR A 386 10.29 -18.94 -10.49
C THR A 386 10.17 -17.89 -11.59
N ASP A 387 10.93 -18.06 -12.66
CA ASP A 387 10.89 -17.24 -13.87
C ASP A 387 9.70 -17.55 -14.78
N ALA A 388 9.12 -18.74 -14.62
CA ALA A 388 7.92 -19.15 -15.34
C ALA A 388 6.70 -18.31 -14.93
N CYS A 389 5.93 -17.88 -15.94
CA CYS A 389 4.59 -17.31 -15.79
C CYS A 389 3.54 -18.34 -15.32
N ASP A 390 3.98 -19.51 -14.85
CA ASP A 390 3.12 -20.54 -14.32
C ASP A 390 2.32 -20.01 -13.14
N HIS A 391 1.09 -20.49 -13.07
CA HIS A 391 0.20 -20.19 -11.97
C HIS A 391 0.82 -20.64 -10.63
N GLY A 392 0.90 -19.71 -9.68
CA GLY A 392 1.37 -19.99 -8.33
C GLY A 392 0.49 -21.04 -7.64
N ARG A 393 1.13 -22.00 -6.97
CA ARG A 393 0.48 -23.18 -6.40
C ARG A 393 0.88 -23.38 -4.93
N PRO A 394 -0.04 -23.88 -4.09
CA PRO A 394 0.26 -24.16 -2.69
C PRO A 394 1.30 -25.27 -2.55
N ALA A 395 1.89 -25.37 -1.37
CA ALA A 395 2.77 -26.47 -1.02
C ALA A 395 2.03 -27.81 -1.12
N VAL A 396 2.72 -28.84 -1.61
CA VAL A 396 2.20 -30.22 -1.59
C VAL A 396 2.65 -30.84 -0.28
N ILE A 397 1.68 -31.28 0.52
CA ILE A 397 1.88 -31.83 1.86
C ILE A 397 1.45 -33.31 1.84
N ASP A 398 2.19 -34.18 2.52
CA ASP A 398 1.79 -35.58 2.73
C ASP A 398 0.67 -35.70 3.79
N ALA A 399 0.22 -36.94 4.06
CA ALA A 399 -0.84 -37.19 5.04
C ALA A 399 -0.38 -36.91 6.48
N GLU A 400 0.92 -36.94 6.72
CA GLU A 400 1.59 -36.73 8.00
C GLU A 400 1.91 -35.25 8.27
N GLY A 401 1.69 -34.37 7.29
CA GLY A 401 1.88 -32.92 7.41
C GLY A 401 3.25 -32.40 6.95
N HIS A 402 4.11 -33.23 6.36
CA HIS A 402 5.39 -32.82 5.80
C HIS A 402 5.25 -32.26 4.39
N VAL A 403 6.01 -31.20 4.12
CA VAL A 403 6.04 -30.55 2.81
C VAL A 403 6.88 -31.38 1.83
N LEU A 404 6.21 -32.04 0.88
CA LEU A 404 6.83 -32.77 -0.23
C LEU A 404 7.36 -31.81 -1.30
N LYS A 405 6.62 -30.73 -1.59
CA LYS A 405 7.03 -29.67 -2.51
C LYS A 405 6.66 -28.31 -1.92
N PRO A 406 7.58 -27.34 -1.87
CA PRO A 406 7.29 -26.00 -1.37
C PRO A 406 6.22 -25.32 -2.24
N ALA A 407 5.56 -24.32 -1.67
CA ALA A 407 4.69 -23.44 -2.44
C ALA A 407 5.51 -22.74 -3.54
N GLN A 408 4.88 -22.39 -4.65
CA GLN A 408 5.55 -21.75 -5.78
C GLN A 408 4.74 -20.58 -6.29
N ILE A 409 5.41 -19.51 -6.74
CA ILE A 409 4.79 -18.40 -7.45
C ILE A 409 5.76 -17.80 -8.48
N GLY A 410 5.24 -17.41 -9.65
CA GLY A 410 6.04 -16.78 -10.70
C GLY A 410 6.48 -15.36 -10.32
N CYS A 411 7.50 -14.85 -11.01
CA CYS A 411 8.00 -13.49 -10.91
C CYS A 411 7.98 -12.82 -12.28
N THR A 412 7.40 -11.62 -12.39
CA THR A 412 7.30 -10.90 -13.67
C THR A 412 8.63 -10.31 -14.15
N LEU A 413 9.64 -10.22 -13.26
CA LEU A 413 10.96 -9.68 -13.57
C LEU A 413 12.07 -10.65 -13.10
N PRO A 414 12.26 -11.80 -13.77
CA PRO A 414 13.22 -12.82 -13.34
C PRO A 414 14.68 -12.37 -13.43
N GLY A 415 14.97 -11.27 -14.14
CA GLY A 415 16.30 -10.64 -14.15
C GLY A 415 16.81 -10.21 -12.77
N VAL A 416 15.94 -10.16 -11.75
CA VAL A 416 16.37 -9.94 -10.35
C VAL A 416 17.11 -11.15 -9.77
N PHE A 417 16.92 -12.36 -10.31
CA PHE A 417 17.45 -13.58 -9.70
C PHE A 417 18.98 -13.66 -9.74
N CYS A 418 19.61 -13.01 -10.73
CA CYS A 418 21.07 -12.90 -10.82
C CYS A 418 21.66 -11.73 -10.03
N GLN A 419 20.82 -10.91 -9.38
CA GLN A 419 21.24 -9.72 -8.63
C GLN A 419 21.11 -9.88 -7.11
N VAL A 420 20.58 -11.02 -6.66
CA VAL A 420 20.31 -11.30 -5.25
C VAL A 420 21.21 -12.39 -4.71
N GLU A 421 21.48 -12.31 -3.41
CA GLU A 421 22.36 -13.24 -2.69
C GLU A 421 21.62 -13.94 -1.55
N PRO A 422 22.02 -15.18 -1.20
CA PRO A 422 21.54 -15.83 0.02
C PRO A 422 21.75 -14.95 1.27
N GLY A 423 20.76 -14.93 2.17
CA GLY A 423 20.74 -14.10 3.37
C GLY A 423 20.06 -12.74 3.20
N GLN A 424 19.84 -12.27 1.97
CA GLN A 424 19.12 -11.03 1.72
C GLN A 424 17.61 -11.18 2.01
N ARG A 425 16.98 -10.06 2.39
CA ARG A 425 15.55 -10.00 2.71
C ARG A 425 14.71 -9.77 1.46
N ILE A 426 13.52 -10.37 1.44
CA ILE A 426 12.51 -10.15 0.41
C ILE A 426 11.15 -9.91 1.07
N ALA A 427 10.36 -9.01 0.47
CA ALA A 427 9.03 -8.63 0.95
C ALA A 427 8.00 -8.85 -0.15
N PHE A 428 6.81 -9.31 0.24
CA PHE A 428 5.64 -9.48 -0.61
C PHE A 428 4.45 -8.73 -0.01
N ASP A 429 3.50 -8.34 -0.87
CA ASP A 429 2.25 -7.66 -0.49
C ASP A 429 2.48 -6.46 0.45
N ASP A 430 3.22 -5.46 -0.03
CA ASP A 430 3.57 -4.24 0.72
C ASP A 430 4.21 -4.50 2.11
N GLY A 431 4.96 -5.61 2.22
CA GLY A 431 5.69 -5.99 3.45
C GLY A 431 4.88 -6.84 4.42
N ARG A 432 3.64 -7.21 4.07
CA ARG A 432 2.80 -8.10 4.87
C ARG A 432 3.39 -9.50 5.04
N ILE A 433 4.13 -9.96 4.04
CA ILE A 433 4.87 -11.23 4.08
C ILE A 433 6.35 -10.91 3.87
N GLY A 434 7.19 -11.36 4.80
CA GLY A 434 8.64 -11.20 4.74
C GLY A 434 9.34 -12.54 4.70
N GLY A 435 10.45 -12.60 3.97
CA GLY A 435 11.28 -13.79 3.85
C GLY A 435 12.76 -13.46 3.75
N VAL A 436 13.57 -14.51 3.85
CA VAL A 436 15.01 -14.47 3.62
C VAL A 436 15.34 -15.44 2.50
N ILE A 437 16.16 -15.00 1.55
CA ILE A 437 16.61 -15.82 0.42
C ILE A 437 17.55 -16.89 0.97
N VAL A 438 17.19 -18.16 0.78
CA VAL A 438 18.00 -19.33 1.18
C VAL A 438 18.96 -19.72 0.06
N SER A 439 18.49 -19.68 -1.18
CA SER A 439 19.30 -19.96 -2.36
C SER A 439 18.78 -19.18 -3.57
N ALA A 440 19.69 -18.75 -4.44
CA ALA A 440 19.39 -18.04 -5.67
C ALA A 440 20.08 -18.70 -6.86
N ASN A 441 19.35 -18.91 -7.95
CA ASN A 441 19.90 -19.28 -9.26
C ASN A 441 19.12 -18.56 -10.37
N ARG A 442 19.55 -18.70 -11.63
CA ARG A 442 18.96 -17.96 -12.76
C ARG A 442 17.47 -18.23 -13.02
N GLU A 443 16.96 -19.38 -12.59
CA GLU A 443 15.59 -19.81 -12.85
C GLU A 443 14.70 -19.68 -11.61
N CYS A 444 15.30 -19.57 -10.42
CA CYS A 444 14.59 -19.74 -9.18
C CYS A 444 15.26 -19.11 -7.95
N LEU A 445 14.43 -18.51 -7.10
CA LEU A 445 14.77 -18.16 -5.72
C LEU A 445 14.03 -19.07 -4.74
N LEU A 446 14.75 -19.60 -3.75
CA LEU A 446 14.14 -20.26 -2.60
C LEU A 446 14.13 -19.27 -1.43
N VAL A 447 12.93 -19.00 -0.91
CA VAL A 447 12.72 -18.02 0.16
C VAL A 447 12.17 -18.74 1.38
N LYS A 448 12.80 -18.57 2.53
CA LYS A 448 12.25 -18.98 3.82
C LYS A 448 11.41 -17.83 4.39
N ILE A 449 10.14 -18.09 4.64
CA ILE A 449 9.22 -17.11 5.21
C ILE A 449 9.58 -16.88 6.67
N THR A 450 9.77 -15.62 7.05
CA THR A 450 10.16 -15.20 8.40
C THR A 450 9.08 -14.35 9.07
N ASN A 451 8.32 -13.58 8.29
CA ASN A 451 7.25 -12.74 8.78
C ASN A 451 5.94 -13.04 8.04
N ALA A 452 4.93 -13.48 8.79
CA ALA A 452 3.55 -13.65 8.34
C ALA A 452 2.63 -13.68 9.57
N GLY A 453 1.32 -13.54 9.38
CA GLY A 453 0.35 -13.63 10.48
C GLY A 453 0.44 -14.97 11.21
N SER A 454 0.00 -15.02 12.48
CA SER A 454 0.10 -16.23 13.32
C SER A 454 -0.65 -17.46 12.78
N ARG A 455 -1.67 -17.24 11.95
CA ARG A 455 -2.40 -18.31 11.22
C ARG A 455 -1.94 -18.49 9.76
N GLY A 456 -0.91 -17.75 9.36
CA GLY A 456 -0.45 -17.55 7.99
C GLY A 456 -1.04 -16.27 7.37
N SER A 457 -0.32 -15.75 6.38
CA SER A 457 -0.74 -14.65 5.51
C SER A 457 -1.07 -15.20 4.11
N ARG A 458 -2.00 -14.54 3.43
CA ARG A 458 -2.51 -14.93 2.11
C ARG A 458 -1.99 -14.00 1.04
#